data_AF-A0A838YA64-F1
#
_entry.id   AF-A0A838YA64-F1
#
_cell.length_a   1.000
_cell.length_b   1.000
_cell.length_c   1.000
_cell.angle_alpha   90.00
_cell.angle_beta   90.00
_cell.angle_gamma   90.00
#
_symmetry.space_group_name_H-M   'P 1'
#
loop_
_entity.id
_entity.type
_entity.pdbx_description
1 polymer ?
#
loop_
_entity_poly.entity_id
_entity_poly.type
_entity_poly.pdbx_seq_one_letter_code
_entity_poly.pdbx_strand_id
1 'polypeptide(L)'
;MRRILIFLFLFLISGTLNFSEGSEPNDQYGEATLVLYNQNIADSRKLAAYYSKVRNIPFANLVGFKCPTTEIISRSDYEKLIMTPLKDLFQKNHWWESPKVKDSEKISLKSKIKFVAIIYGMPLKILSDPVRRKSGNSGTIRGHGNNDASSVDSEIACLGIELKRLNGAISNPYFRSSKAGGSPKSLLVSRIDGPDFENAKRLIDDAIAVEKTGLWGNAVLDIANLAQEKGQAYITGDRWLENCGDFYHRAGIPVINDRFS
;
A
#
# COMPACT_ATOMS: atom_id res chain seq x y z
N MET A 1 -11.46 -67.82 39.28
CA MET A 1 -12.06 -66.46 39.29
C MET A 1 -11.03 -65.45 38.78
N ARG A 2 -11.12 -65.07 37.51
CA ARG A 2 -10.20 -64.15 36.81
C ARG A 2 -10.65 -62.71 37.09
N ARG A 3 -9.80 -61.90 37.74
CA ARG A 3 -10.04 -60.46 37.93
C ARG A 3 -9.55 -59.72 36.67
N ILE A 4 -10.47 -59.14 35.93
CA ILE A 4 -10.20 -58.30 34.75
C ILE A 4 -9.92 -56.88 35.25
N LEU A 5 -8.70 -56.39 35.04
CA LEU A 5 -8.37 -54.97 35.21
C LEU A 5 -8.82 -54.22 33.94
N ILE A 6 -9.79 -53.32 34.08
CA ILE A 6 -10.18 -52.40 33.01
C ILE A 6 -9.26 -51.18 33.11
N PHE A 7 -8.30 -51.08 32.20
CA PHE A 7 -7.51 -49.87 32.00
C PHE A 7 -8.30 -48.89 31.13
N LEU A 8 -8.79 -47.81 31.76
CA LEU A 8 -9.47 -46.72 31.08
C LEU A 8 -8.40 -45.77 30.49
N PHE A 9 -8.14 -45.91 29.19
CA PHE A 9 -7.16 -45.09 28.48
C PHE A 9 -7.83 -43.78 28.03
N LEU A 10 -7.72 -42.73 28.86
CA LEU A 10 -8.14 -41.38 28.49
C LEU A 10 -7.14 -40.80 27.48
N PHE A 11 -7.50 -40.84 26.19
CA PHE A 11 -6.80 -40.12 25.13
C PHE A 11 -7.06 -38.62 25.30
N LEU A 12 -6.16 -37.91 26.00
CA LEU A 12 -6.05 -36.46 25.94
C LEU A 12 -5.56 -36.07 24.54
N ILE A 13 -6.49 -35.88 23.61
CA ILE A 13 -6.22 -35.22 22.33
C ILE A 13 -5.89 -33.77 22.66
N SER A 14 -4.62 -33.50 22.93
CA SER A 14 -4.06 -32.15 22.95
C SER A 14 -3.95 -31.68 21.49
N GLY A 15 -5.09 -31.47 20.86
CA GLY A 15 -5.15 -30.75 19.60
C GLY A 15 -4.72 -29.33 19.90
N THR A 16 -3.54 -28.93 19.43
CA THR A 16 -3.21 -27.53 19.29
C THR A 16 -4.25 -26.92 18.36
N LEU A 17 -5.30 -26.33 18.93
CA LEU A 17 -6.12 -25.37 18.21
C LEU A 17 -5.17 -24.26 17.82
N ASN A 18 -4.66 -24.32 16.59
CA ASN A 18 -4.09 -23.18 15.91
C ASN A 18 -5.25 -22.21 15.67
N PHE A 19 -5.68 -21.52 16.73
CA PHE A 19 -6.34 -20.24 16.52
C PHE A 19 -5.37 -19.43 15.68
N SER A 20 -5.87 -18.81 14.61
CA SER A 20 -5.12 -17.78 13.91
C SER A 20 -4.71 -16.77 14.98
N GLU A 21 -3.45 -16.83 15.40
CA GLU A 21 -2.86 -15.83 16.28
C GLU A 21 -3.18 -14.49 15.62
N GLY A 22 -3.92 -13.65 16.35
CA GLY A 22 -4.13 -12.27 15.94
C GLY A 22 -2.75 -11.71 15.61
N SER A 23 -2.64 -11.11 14.42
CA SER A 23 -1.39 -10.55 13.91
C SER A 23 -0.61 -9.87 15.04
N GLU A 24 0.58 -10.40 15.36
CA GLU A 24 1.57 -9.70 16.18
C GLU A 24 1.56 -8.21 15.83
N PRO A 25 1.56 -7.27 16.80
CA PRO A 25 1.56 -5.85 16.53
C PRO A 25 2.64 -5.56 15.48
N ASN A 26 2.23 -5.06 14.32
CA ASN A 26 3.09 -4.91 13.16
C ASN A 26 4.00 -3.66 13.31
N ASP A 27 4.67 -3.54 14.44
CA ASP A 27 5.67 -2.52 14.78
C ASP A 27 6.98 -2.69 13.99
N GLN A 28 7.11 -3.78 13.24
CA GLN A 28 8.33 -4.13 12.50
C GLN A 28 8.69 -3.11 11.41
N TYR A 29 7.73 -2.31 10.93
CA TYR A 29 7.92 -1.47 9.75
C TYR A 29 8.02 0.04 10.04
N GLY A 30 8.04 0.47 11.31
CA GLY A 30 8.20 1.89 11.66
C GLY A 30 9.45 2.52 11.02
N GLU A 31 10.59 1.86 11.17
CA GLU A 31 11.89 2.27 10.59
C GLU A 31 11.88 2.34 9.05
N ALA A 32 11.07 1.49 8.41
CA ALA A 32 10.96 1.41 6.96
C ALA A 32 9.84 2.30 6.38
N THR A 33 9.13 3.05 7.23
CA THR A 33 8.01 3.92 6.84
C THR A 33 8.42 5.38 6.87
N LEU A 34 8.14 6.08 5.78
CA LEU A 34 8.28 7.53 5.67
C LEU A 34 6.89 8.19 5.76
N VAL A 35 6.79 9.30 6.48
CA VAL A 35 5.54 10.06 6.62
C VAL A 35 5.70 11.42 5.96
N LEU A 36 4.86 11.71 4.96
CA LEU A 36 4.88 12.97 4.22
C LEU A 36 3.68 13.83 4.61
N TYR A 37 3.92 15.10 4.94
CA TYR A 37 2.87 16.01 5.38
C TYR A 37 3.04 17.43 4.83
N ASN A 38 1.93 18.18 4.81
CA ASN A 38 1.92 19.55 4.31
C ASN A 38 2.23 20.52 5.46
N GLN A 39 3.37 21.20 5.37
CA GLN A 39 3.78 22.21 6.35
C GLN A 39 2.88 23.45 6.34
N ASN A 40 2.08 23.69 5.31
CA ASN A 40 1.19 24.84 5.28
C ASN A 40 -0.13 24.59 6.04
N ILE A 41 -0.39 23.35 6.48
CA ILE A 41 -1.63 22.96 7.17
C ILE A 41 -1.29 22.44 8.57
N ALA A 42 -1.74 23.12 9.61
CA ALA A 42 -1.45 22.75 10.99
C ALA A 42 -1.93 21.33 11.35
N ASP A 43 -3.12 20.97 10.89
CA ASP A 43 -3.71 19.66 11.10
C ASP A 43 -2.94 18.53 10.41
N SER A 44 -2.35 18.79 9.24
CA SER A 44 -1.46 17.83 8.56
C SER A 44 -0.24 17.51 9.42
N ARG A 45 0.40 18.54 10.01
CA ARG A 45 1.55 18.37 10.92
C ARG A 45 1.15 17.60 12.18
N LYS A 46 0.02 17.96 12.78
CA LYS A 46 -0.52 17.31 13.98
C LYS A 46 -0.81 15.83 13.72
N LEU A 47 -1.44 15.52 12.59
CA LEU A 47 -1.80 14.16 12.21
C LEU A 47 -0.57 13.30 11.90
N ALA A 48 0.43 13.87 11.22
CA ALA A 48 1.69 13.18 10.94
C ALA A 48 2.46 12.82 12.22
N ALA A 49 2.55 13.75 13.17
CA ALA A 49 3.16 13.51 14.48
C ALA A 49 2.36 12.46 15.28
N TYR A 50 1.04 12.50 15.22
CA TYR A 50 0.18 11.50 15.85
C TYR A 50 0.41 10.11 15.26
N TYR A 51 0.32 9.97 13.93
CA TYR A 51 0.53 8.71 13.22
C TYR A 51 1.92 8.12 13.51
N SER A 52 2.95 8.98 13.51
CA SER A 52 4.32 8.60 13.84
C SER A 52 4.43 7.98 15.22
N LYS A 53 3.84 8.64 16.23
CA LYS A 53 3.88 8.18 17.61
C LYS A 53 3.20 6.83 17.79
N VAL A 54 2.01 6.65 17.22
CA VAL A 54 1.20 5.44 17.43
C VAL A 54 1.67 4.24 16.62
N ARG A 55 2.51 4.44 15.60
CA ARG A 55 3.12 3.39 14.76
C ARG A 55 4.63 3.24 14.95
N ASN A 56 5.18 3.86 15.99
CA ASN A 56 6.62 3.84 16.29
C ASN A 56 7.51 4.21 15.09
N ILE A 57 7.07 5.18 14.28
CA ILE A 57 7.85 5.68 13.14
C ILE A 57 8.86 6.71 13.65
N PRO A 58 10.17 6.57 13.33
CA PRO A 58 11.20 7.50 13.78
C PRO A 58 10.90 8.94 13.37
N PHE A 59 11.22 9.89 14.24
CA PHE A 59 11.06 11.32 13.93
C PHE A 59 11.86 11.74 12.68
N ALA A 60 13.01 11.10 12.42
CA ALA A 60 13.81 11.33 11.21
C ALA A 60 13.07 10.96 9.91
N ASN A 61 12.02 10.15 9.99
CA ASN A 61 11.21 9.73 8.86
C ASN A 61 9.97 10.63 8.65
N LEU A 62 9.85 11.74 9.38
CA LEU A 62 8.76 12.71 9.21
C LEU A 62 9.23 13.86 8.34
N VAL A 63 8.73 13.92 7.10
CA VAL A 63 9.15 14.88 6.10
C VAL A 63 8.00 15.81 5.75
N GLY A 64 8.19 17.09 6.05
CA GLY A 64 7.22 18.13 5.73
C GLY A 64 7.59 18.91 4.49
N PHE A 65 6.61 19.19 3.63
CA PHE A 65 6.77 20.04 2.45
C PHE A 65 5.89 21.29 2.52
N LYS A 66 6.43 22.43 2.10
CA LYS A 66 5.64 23.65 1.86
C LYS A 66 5.05 23.57 0.45
N CYS A 67 3.83 23.05 0.35
CA CYS A 67 3.13 22.86 -0.93
C CYS A 67 1.70 23.44 -0.87
N PRO A 68 1.01 23.60 -2.01
CA PRO A 68 -0.36 24.11 -2.03
C PRO A 68 -1.28 23.33 -1.09
N THR A 69 -2.28 24.02 -0.53
CA THR A 69 -3.32 23.42 0.33
C THR A 69 -4.51 22.91 -0.47
N THR A 70 -4.48 23.10 -1.79
CA THR A 70 -5.48 22.60 -2.75
C THR A 70 -5.17 21.18 -3.18
N GLU A 71 -6.20 20.44 -3.62
CA GLU A 71 -6.01 19.08 -4.14
C GLU A 71 -5.11 19.01 -5.38
N ILE A 72 -5.00 20.11 -6.12
CA ILE A 72 -4.32 20.17 -7.41
C ILE A 72 -3.00 20.92 -7.26
N ILE A 73 -1.94 20.37 -7.84
CA ILE A 73 -0.61 20.97 -7.95
C ILE A 73 -0.14 20.92 -9.42
N SER A 74 0.60 21.94 -9.88
CA SER A 74 1.21 21.93 -11.20
C SER A 74 2.38 20.92 -11.25
N ARG A 75 2.71 20.40 -12.44
CA ARG A 75 3.87 19.50 -12.61
C ARG A 75 5.17 20.15 -12.12
N SER A 76 5.41 21.40 -12.50
CA SER A 76 6.59 22.17 -12.11
C SER A 76 6.67 22.36 -10.59
N ASP A 77 5.55 22.70 -9.95
CA ASP A 77 5.53 22.87 -8.49
C ASP A 77 5.68 21.56 -7.75
N TYR A 78 5.10 20.46 -8.24
CA TYR A 78 5.34 19.12 -7.68
C TYR A 78 6.83 18.76 -7.73
N GLU A 79 7.47 18.95 -8.89
CA GLU A 79 8.89 18.66 -9.06
C GLU A 79 9.77 19.49 -8.11
N LYS A 80 9.48 20.79 -8.01
CA LYS A 80 10.24 21.76 -7.23
C LYS A 80 10.02 21.63 -5.72
N LEU A 81 8.78 21.48 -5.29
CA LEU A 81 8.38 21.56 -3.88
C LEU A 81 8.37 20.21 -3.17
N ILE A 82 8.19 19.11 -3.91
CA ILE A 82 8.04 17.76 -3.35
C ILE A 82 9.10 16.80 -3.90
N MET A 83 9.12 16.56 -5.21
CA MET A 83 9.94 15.49 -5.79
C MET A 83 11.44 15.70 -5.60
N THR A 84 11.95 16.87 -5.96
CA THR A 84 13.40 17.16 -5.88
C THR A 84 13.87 17.16 -4.42
N PRO A 85 13.23 17.89 -3.49
CA PRO A 85 13.61 17.83 -2.08
C PRO A 85 13.50 16.43 -1.48
N LEU A 86 12.50 15.63 -1.89
CA LEU A 86 12.37 14.25 -1.44
C LEU A 86 13.52 13.37 -1.95
N LYS A 87 13.91 13.48 -3.23
CA LYS A 87 15.07 12.76 -3.77
C LYS A 87 16.35 13.14 -3.05
N ASP A 88 16.56 14.42 -2.77
CA ASP A 88 17.73 14.90 -2.03
C ASP A 88 17.78 14.33 -0.60
N LEU A 89 16.62 14.23 0.08
CA LEU A 89 16.52 13.58 1.39
C LEU A 89 16.87 12.08 1.33
N PHE A 90 16.36 11.37 0.32
CA PHE A 90 16.69 9.95 0.12
C PHE A 90 18.19 9.72 -0.08
N GLN A 91 18.87 10.62 -0.79
CA GLN A 91 20.32 10.58 -0.97
C GLN A 91 21.06 10.94 0.32
N LYS A 92 20.72 12.07 0.94
CA LYS A 92 21.37 12.60 2.15
C LYS A 92 21.27 11.63 3.33
N ASN A 93 20.14 10.95 3.48
CA ASN A 93 19.90 10.02 4.58
C ASN A 93 20.33 8.58 4.25
N HIS A 94 20.89 8.35 3.06
CA HIS A 94 21.27 7.02 2.56
C HIS A 94 20.11 6.00 2.68
N TRP A 95 18.90 6.44 2.35
CA TRP A 95 17.71 5.59 2.34
C TRP A 95 17.68 4.67 1.12
N TRP A 96 18.35 5.06 0.04
CA TRP A 96 18.72 4.16 -1.05
C TRP A 96 20.19 3.78 -0.95
N GLU A 97 20.47 2.47 -0.96
CA GLU A 97 21.82 1.98 -1.16
C GLU A 97 22.19 2.08 -2.64
N SER A 98 23.34 2.70 -2.93
CA SER A 98 23.92 2.66 -4.26
C SER A 98 24.18 1.20 -4.65
N PRO A 99 23.98 0.83 -5.92
CA PRO A 99 24.41 -0.46 -6.44
C PRO A 99 25.87 -0.73 -6.07
N LYS A 100 26.16 -1.82 -5.36
CA LYS A 100 27.53 -2.34 -5.33
C LYS A 100 27.81 -2.87 -6.74
N VAL A 101 28.68 -2.18 -7.47
CA VAL A 101 29.16 -2.65 -8.78
C VAL A 101 30.02 -3.88 -8.54
N LYS A 102 29.46 -5.07 -8.80
CA LYS A 102 30.20 -6.28 -9.19
C LYS A 102 29.39 -7.04 -10.23
N ASP A 103 30.14 -7.60 -11.19
CA ASP A 103 29.72 -8.17 -12.47
C ASP A 103 28.36 -8.87 -12.54
N SER A 104 27.67 -8.62 -13.65
CA SER A 104 26.72 -9.53 -14.33
C SER A 104 25.43 -9.95 -13.64
N GLU A 105 25.16 -9.60 -12.38
CA GLU A 105 23.87 -9.90 -11.73
C GLU A 105 23.05 -8.63 -11.46
N LYS A 106 21.75 -8.70 -11.77
CA LYS A 106 20.78 -7.61 -11.66
C LYS A 106 20.92 -6.83 -10.35
N ILE A 107 21.44 -5.61 -10.49
CA ILE A 107 21.50 -4.56 -9.47
C ILE A 107 20.14 -4.44 -8.77
N SER A 108 20.04 -4.94 -7.54
CA SER A 108 18.90 -4.67 -6.66
C SER A 108 19.27 -3.51 -5.76
N LEU A 109 18.64 -2.36 -5.98
CA LEU A 109 18.72 -1.23 -5.06
C LEU A 109 18.09 -1.66 -3.74
N LYS A 110 18.87 -1.72 -2.65
CA LYS A 110 18.31 -2.00 -1.33
C LYS A 110 17.83 -0.67 -0.75
N SER A 111 16.52 -0.55 -0.54
CA SER A 111 15.92 0.65 0.06
C SER A 111 15.62 0.38 1.53
N LYS A 112 16.11 1.25 2.43
CA LYS A 112 15.76 1.22 3.86
C LYS A 112 14.31 1.64 4.07
N ILE A 113 13.88 2.66 3.33
CA ILE A 113 12.49 3.10 3.27
C ILE A 113 11.77 2.29 2.22
N LYS A 114 10.68 1.63 2.61
CA LYS A 114 9.85 0.83 1.72
C LYS A 114 8.44 1.37 1.60
N PHE A 115 7.92 1.92 2.70
CA PHE A 115 6.57 2.44 2.78
C PHE A 115 6.57 3.96 2.85
N VAL A 116 5.56 4.57 2.25
CA VAL A 116 5.30 5.99 2.39
C VAL A 116 3.84 6.19 2.77
N ALA A 117 3.59 6.89 3.86
CA ALA A 117 2.28 7.35 4.26
C ALA A 117 2.16 8.85 3.96
N ILE A 118 1.29 9.20 3.03
CA ILE A 118 0.96 10.59 2.72
C ILE A 118 -0.20 11.00 3.63
N ILE A 119 -0.03 12.10 4.36
CA ILE A 119 -0.98 12.56 5.37
C ILE A 119 -1.90 13.64 4.79
N TYR A 120 -3.13 13.67 5.31
CA TYR A 120 -4.16 14.70 5.16
C TYR A 120 -3.59 16.08 4.82
N GLY A 121 -4.13 16.71 3.78
CA GLY A 121 -3.76 18.06 3.37
C GLY A 121 -2.59 18.16 2.37
N MET A 122 -2.01 17.02 1.97
CA MET A 122 -1.10 16.96 0.81
C MET A 122 -1.90 16.96 -0.50
N PRO A 123 -1.43 17.63 -1.58
CA PRO A 123 -2.09 17.59 -2.88
C PRO A 123 -2.35 16.15 -3.37
N LEU A 124 -3.44 15.97 -4.12
CA LEU A 124 -3.90 14.67 -4.65
C LEU A 124 -3.45 14.49 -6.10
N LYS A 125 -3.65 15.52 -6.92
CA LYS A 125 -3.61 15.47 -8.38
C LYS A 125 -2.51 16.39 -8.91
N ILE A 126 -1.73 15.87 -9.84
CA ILE A 126 -0.75 16.64 -10.58
C ILE A 126 -1.31 16.91 -11.97
N LEU A 127 -1.34 18.19 -12.35
CA LEU A 127 -1.81 18.60 -13.67
C LEU A 127 -0.91 18.08 -14.78
N SER A 128 -1.54 17.78 -15.92
CA SER A 128 -0.85 17.55 -17.19
C SER A 128 0.00 18.77 -17.56
N ASP A 129 1.20 18.51 -18.10
CA ASP A 129 2.05 19.52 -18.73
C ASP A 129 2.20 19.20 -20.23
N PRO A 130 1.32 19.78 -21.08
CA PRO A 130 1.29 19.49 -22.51
C PRO A 130 2.59 19.81 -23.26
N VAL A 131 3.43 20.71 -22.73
CA VAL A 131 4.71 21.08 -23.34
C VAL A 131 5.70 19.95 -23.12
N ARG A 132 5.84 19.48 -21.88
CA ARG A 132 6.73 18.37 -21.53
C ARG A 132 6.27 17.03 -22.11
N ARG A 133 4.96 16.81 -22.21
CA ARG A 133 4.39 15.61 -22.85
C ARG A 133 4.85 15.38 -24.29
N LYS A 134 5.17 16.44 -25.03
CA LYS A 134 5.66 16.35 -26.42
C LYS A 134 7.15 16.02 -26.52
N SER A 135 7.90 16.11 -25.42
CA SER A 135 9.34 15.89 -25.36
C SER A 135 9.65 14.53 -24.72
N GLY A 136 10.02 13.53 -25.52
CA GLY A 136 10.44 12.22 -25.02
C GLY A 136 10.47 11.13 -26.08
N ASN A 137 11.53 10.32 -26.11
CA ASN A 137 11.62 9.16 -27.00
C ASN A 137 10.80 7.96 -26.46
N SER A 138 10.12 7.27 -27.38
CA SER A 138 9.16 6.17 -27.14
C SER A 138 9.79 4.94 -26.47
N GLY A 139 9.91 4.96 -25.14
CA GLY A 139 10.63 3.93 -24.38
C GLY A 139 9.78 3.01 -23.48
N THR A 140 8.47 3.23 -23.38
CA THR A 140 7.57 2.38 -22.57
C THR A 140 6.40 1.87 -23.42
N ILE A 141 5.92 0.68 -23.04
CA ILE A 141 5.00 -0.19 -23.79
C ILE A 141 3.89 0.62 -24.46
N ARG A 142 3.69 0.42 -25.77
CA ARG A 142 2.56 0.98 -26.53
C ARG A 142 1.26 0.47 -25.89
N GLY A 143 0.57 1.33 -25.15
CA GLY A 143 -0.68 1.02 -24.46
C GLY A 143 -1.39 2.30 -24.01
N HIS A 144 -2.71 2.22 -23.83
CA HIS A 144 -3.62 3.34 -23.60
C HIS A 144 -3.14 4.30 -22.50
N GLY A 145 -3.09 5.60 -22.82
CA GLY A 145 -2.70 6.65 -21.89
C GLY A 145 -1.68 7.62 -22.48
N ASN A 146 -2.16 8.57 -23.29
CA ASN A 146 -1.36 9.75 -23.65
C ASN A 146 -1.49 10.86 -22.59
N ASN A 147 -2.13 10.57 -21.46
CA ASN A 147 -2.28 11.50 -20.35
C ASN A 147 -1.05 11.44 -19.45
N ASP A 148 -0.52 12.59 -19.11
CA ASP A 148 0.57 12.81 -18.16
C ASP A 148 0.07 13.52 -16.89
N ALA A 149 -1.23 13.76 -16.73
CA ALA A 149 -1.81 14.01 -15.41
C ALA A 149 -1.71 12.74 -14.57
N SER A 150 -1.37 12.88 -13.29
CA SER A 150 -1.14 11.75 -12.40
C SER A 150 -1.55 12.08 -10.97
N SER A 151 -1.61 11.07 -10.10
CA SER A 151 -1.73 11.31 -8.66
C SER A 151 -0.35 11.52 -8.05
N VAL A 152 -0.27 12.37 -7.02
CA VAL A 152 0.94 12.56 -6.22
C VAL A 152 1.47 11.21 -5.70
N ASP A 153 0.55 10.35 -5.28
CA ASP A 153 0.80 9.01 -4.75
C ASP A 153 1.54 8.13 -5.77
N SER A 154 1.11 8.15 -7.04
CA SER A 154 1.73 7.35 -8.11
C SER A 154 3.14 7.82 -8.46
N GLU A 155 3.39 9.13 -8.47
CA GLU A 155 4.70 9.71 -8.74
C GLU A 155 5.69 9.42 -7.60
N ILE A 156 5.23 9.51 -6.35
CA ILE A 156 6.03 9.15 -5.19
C ILE A 156 6.31 7.64 -5.19
N ALA A 157 5.36 6.80 -5.61
CA ALA A 157 5.59 5.36 -5.76
C ALA A 157 6.71 5.07 -6.77
N CYS A 158 6.85 5.92 -7.79
CA CYS A 158 7.87 5.82 -8.83
C CYS A 158 9.14 6.63 -8.55
N LEU A 159 9.33 7.20 -7.35
CA LEU A 159 10.43 8.13 -7.04
C LEU A 159 11.82 7.59 -7.40
N GLY A 160 12.05 6.30 -7.16
CA GLY A 160 13.32 5.61 -7.46
C GLY A 160 13.42 5.05 -8.87
N ILE A 161 12.38 5.18 -9.70
CA ILE A 161 12.34 4.68 -11.07
C ILE A 161 12.69 5.81 -12.03
N GLU A 162 13.65 5.56 -12.92
CA GLU A 162 13.97 6.48 -13.99
C GLU A 162 12.97 6.30 -15.14
N LEU A 163 11.98 7.18 -15.19
CA LEU A 163 10.94 7.18 -16.22
C LEU A 163 11.43 7.95 -17.45
N LYS A 164 11.44 7.29 -18.61
CA LYS A 164 11.82 7.91 -19.90
C LYS A 164 10.73 8.84 -20.46
N ARG A 165 9.47 8.68 -20.03
CA ARG A 165 8.31 9.50 -20.36
C ARG A 165 7.35 9.52 -19.18
N LEU A 166 6.59 10.61 -19.03
CA LEU A 166 5.64 10.81 -17.93
C LEU A 166 4.32 10.03 -18.11
N ASN A 167 3.90 9.82 -19.36
CA ASN A 167 2.66 9.14 -19.69
C ASN A 167 2.88 7.64 -19.92
N GLY A 168 1.85 6.83 -19.75
CA GLY A 168 1.85 5.38 -20.02
C GLY A 168 2.09 4.51 -18.79
N ALA A 169 2.03 3.20 -18.98
CA ALA A 169 2.12 2.23 -17.89
C ALA A 169 3.55 1.71 -17.69
N ILE A 170 3.87 1.36 -16.44
CA ILE A 170 5.05 0.59 -16.07
C ILE A 170 4.63 -0.78 -15.52
N SER A 171 5.47 -1.79 -15.72
CA SER A 171 5.23 -3.09 -15.09
C SER A 171 5.43 -2.97 -13.58
N ASN A 172 4.46 -3.44 -12.79
CA ASN A 172 4.57 -3.45 -11.33
C ASN A 172 5.65 -4.46 -10.90
N PRO A 173 6.77 -4.02 -10.28
CA PRO A 173 7.84 -4.93 -9.86
C PRO A 173 7.43 -5.95 -8.79
N TYR A 174 6.36 -5.68 -8.05
CA TYR A 174 5.83 -6.61 -7.05
C TYR A 174 4.96 -7.71 -7.67
N PHE A 175 4.40 -7.48 -8.87
CA PHE A 175 3.47 -8.41 -9.48
C PHE A 175 4.19 -9.71 -9.88
N ARG A 176 3.70 -10.84 -9.35
CA ARG A 176 4.28 -12.19 -9.55
C ARG A 176 5.74 -12.31 -9.12
N SER A 177 6.23 -11.42 -8.26
CA SER A 177 7.55 -11.56 -7.65
C SER A 177 7.57 -12.80 -6.76
N SER A 178 8.58 -13.66 -6.93
CA SER A 178 8.83 -14.79 -6.03
C SER A 178 9.38 -14.37 -4.67
N LYS A 179 9.83 -13.11 -4.53
CA LYS A 179 10.32 -12.54 -3.27
C LYS A 179 9.24 -11.66 -2.67
N ALA A 180 8.51 -12.23 -1.69
CA ALA A 180 7.54 -11.49 -0.89
C ALA A 180 8.23 -10.30 -0.22
N GLY A 181 7.70 -9.10 -0.45
CA GLY A 181 8.24 -7.90 0.17
C GLY A 181 9.67 -7.53 -0.22
N GLY A 182 10.14 -7.90 -1.42
CA GLY A 182 11.43 -7.43 -1.96
C GLY A 182 11.59 -5.91 -1.96
N SER A 183 12.77 -5.43 -2.37
CA SER A 183 13.11 -3.99 -2.43
C SER A 183 13.22 -3.51 -3.88
N PRO A 184 12.15 -3.51 -4.68
CA PRO A 184 12.20 -2.85 -5.98
C PRO A 184 12.39 -1.33 -5.77
N LYS A 185 12.78 -0.63 -6.84
CA LYS A 185 12.93 0.83 -6.81
C LYS A 185 11.60 1.58 -6.57
N SER A 186 10.47 0.88 -6.64
CA SER A 186 9.13 1.40 -6.35
C SER A 186 8.81 1.36 -4.86
N LEU A 187 8.32 2.47 -4.34
CA LEU A 187 7.84 2.59 -2.95
C LEU A 187 6.39 2.09 -2.83
N LEU A 188 6.02 1.54 -1.68
CA LEU A 188 4.66 1.21 -1.33
C LEU A 188 4.00 2.43 -0.70
N VAL A 189 3.26 3.17 -1.52
CA VAL A 189 2.64 4.43 -1.11
C VAL A 189 1.20 4.18 -0.71
N SER A 190 0.83 4.74 0.43
CA SER A 190 -0.52 4.80 0.95
C SER A 190 -0.82 6.23 1.40
N ARG A 191 -2.11 6.53 1.54
CA ARG A 191 -2.56 7.85 1.96
C ARG A 191 -3.59 7.71 3.08
N ILE A 192 -3.41 8.55 4.11
CA ILE A 192 -4.33 8.70 5.23
C ILE A 192 -4.91 10.10 5.11
N ASP A 193 -6.11 10.18 4.55
CA ASP A 193 -6.74 11.44 4.16
C ASP A 193 -8.27 11.31 4.30
N GLY A 194 -8.97 12.43 4.34
CA GLY A 194 -10.40 12.48 4.57
C GLY A 194 -10.96 13.89 4.37
N PRO A 195 -12.29 14.08 4.47
CA PRO A 195 -12.92 15.39 4.32
C PRO A 195 -12.38 16.45 5.30
N ASP A 196 -12.00 16.01 6.49
CA ASP A 196 -11.43 16.83 7.56
C ASP A 196 -10.43 16.02 8.41
N PHE A 197 -9.77 16.73 9.34
CA PHE A 197 -8.79 16.15 10.26
C PHE A 197 -9.38 15.01 11.11
N GLU A 198 -10.61 15.14 11.61
CA GLU A 198 -11.21 14.15 12.50
C GLU A 198 -11.47 12.83 11.75
N ASN A 199 -11.95 12.90 10.51
CA ASN A 199 -12.11 11.73 9.66
C ASN A 199 -10.78 11.05 9.34
N ALA A 200 -9.74 11.83 9.00
CA ALA A 200 -8.42 11.27 8.74
C ALA A 200 -7.77 10.65 9.99
N LYS A 201 -7.99 11.25 11.17
CA LYS A 201 -7.57 10.69 12.46
C LYS A 201 -8.31 9.39 12.78
N ARG A 202 -9.61 9.34 12.50
CA ARG A 202 -10.43 8.15 12.73
C ARG A 202 -9.95 6.95 11.93
N LEU A 203 -9.44 7.12 10.71
CA LEU A 203 -8.80 6.04 9.94
C LEU A 203 -7.62 5.40 10.69
N ILE A 204 -6.87 6.18 11.47
CA ILE A 204 -5.75 5.69 12.29
C ILE A 204 -6.29 5.01 13.55
N ASP A 205 -7.21 5.68 14.24
CA ASP A 205 -7.76 5.22 15.52
C ASP A 205 -8.52 3.90 15.37
N ASP A 206 -9.38 3.81 14.35
CA ASP A 206 -10.18 2.61 14.07
C ASP A 206 -9.27 1.43 13.72
N ALA A 207 -8.21 1.65 12.93
CA ALA A 207 -7.23 0.61 12.62
C ALA A 207 -6.52 0.10 13.88
N ILE A 208 -6.08 1.00 14.77
CA ILE A 208 -5.43 0.62 16.05
C ILE A 208 -6.41 -0.09 16.98
N ALA A 209 -7.67 0.33 17.01
CA ALA A 209 -8.70 -0.31 17.82
C ALA A 209 -8.94 -1.74 17.33
N VAL A 210 -9.11 -1.93 16.02
CA VAL A 210 -9.32 -3.23 15.38
C VAL A 210 -8.11 -4.14 15.54
N GLU A 211 -6.88 -3.62 15.45
CA GLU A 211 -5.66 -4.41 15.67
C GLU A 211 -5.60 -5.05 17.07
N LYS A 212 -6.20 -4.40 18.08
CA LYS A 212 -6.24 -4.95 19.45
C LYS A 212 -7.28 -6.05 19.63
N THR A 213 -8.40 -5.95 18.93
CA THR A 213 -9.54 -6.86 19.10
C THR A 213 -9.61 -7.94 18.03
N GLY A 214 -8.86 -7.78 16.94
CA GLY A 214 -9.10 -8.46 15.67
C GLY A 214 -10.21 -7.78 14.86
N LEU A 215 -10.25 -8.06 13.55
CA LEU A 215 -11.32 -7.63 12.66
C LEU A 215 -12.49 -8.61 12.74
N TRP A 216 -13.66 -8.12 13.16
CA TRP A 216 -14.89 -8.90 13.25
C TRP A 216 -15.90 -8.39 12.23
N GLY A 217 -16.49 -9.30 11.47
CA GLY A 217 -17.51 -8.95 10.50
C GLY A 217 -17.78 -10.06 9.50
N ASN A 218 -18.64 -9.74 8.54
CA ASN A 218 -18.95 -10.62 7.42
C ASN A 218 -18.08 -10.21 6.22
N ALA A 219 -17.55 -11.21 5.50
CA ALA A 219 -17.05 -10.98 4.16
C ALA A 219 -18.26 -10.82 3.23
N VAL A 220 -18.43 -9.63 2.64
CA VAL A 220 -19.50 -9.39 1.66
C VAL A 220 -18.89 -9.55 0.26
N LEU A 221 -19.45 -10.46 -0.53
CA LEU A 221 -19.05 -10.71 -1.91
C LEU A 221 -20.12 -10.18 -2.86
N ASP A 222 -19.75 -9.19 -3.65
CA ASP A 222 -20.59 -8.62 -4.70
C ASP A 222 -20.33 -9.34 -6.02
N ILE A 223 -21.22 -10.27 -6.37
CA ILE A 223 -21.13 -11.09 -7.58
C ILE A 223 -21.95 -10.43 -8.68
N ALA A 224 -21.27 -10.06 -9.76
CA ALA A 224 -21.88 -9.28 -10.83
C ALA A 224 -22.90 -10.08 -11.65
N ASN A 225 -22.67 -11.37 -11.92
CA ASN A 225 -23.59 -12.23 -12.68
C ASN A 225 -23.97 -11.69 -14.09
N LEU A 226 -23.20 -10.74 -14.64
CA LEU A 226 -23.46 -10.08 -15.93
C LEU A 226 -22.83 -10.80 -17.12
N ALA A 227 -22.55 -12.10 -17.00
CA ALA A 227 -21.87 -12.87 -18.03
C ALA A 227 -22.62 -12.91 -19.37
N GLN A 228 -23.95 -12.95 -19.31
CA GLN A 228 -24.81 -12.96 -20.49
C GLN A 228 -24.78 -11.61 -21.23
N GLU A 229 -24.71 -10.49 -20.49
CA GLU A 229 -24.77 -9.14 -21.05
C GLU A 229 -23.40 -8.58 -21.45
N LYS A 230 -22.38 -8.81 -20.62
CA LYS A 230 -21.04 -8.19 -20.73
C LYS A 230 -19.93 -9.15 -21.12
N GLY A 231 -20.27 -10.42 -21.32
CA GLY A 231 -19.40 -11.44 -21.89
C GLY A 231 -18.69 -12.34 -20.87
N GLN A 232 -18.03 -13.38 -21.39
CA GLN A 232 -17.47 -14.51 -20.63
C GLN A 232 -16.36 -14.13 -19.63
N ALA A 233 -15.72 -12.97 -19.79
CA ALA A 233 -14.71 -12.50 -18.84
C ALA A 233 -15.30 -12.29 -17.43
N TYR A 234 -16.58 -11.91 -17.33
CA TYR A 234 -17.28 -11.74 -16.05
C TYR A 234 -17.41 -13.08 -15.30
N ILE A 235 -17.59 -14.20 -16.00
CA ILE A 235 -17.63 -15.53 -15.36
C ILE A 235 -16.32 -15.82 -14.63
N THR A 236 -15.18 -15.41 -15.21
CA THR A 236 -13.87 -15.63 -14.59
C THR A 236 -13.73 -14.79 -13.32
N GLY A 237 -14.16 -13.53 -13.36
CA GLY A 237 -14.15 -12.63 -12.21
C GLY A 237 -15.07 -13.13 -11.08
N ASP A 238 -16.31 -13.48 -11.41
CA ASP A 238 -17.28 -14.01 -10.45
C ASP A 238 -16.76 -15.30 -9.80
N ARG A 239 -16.15 -16.19 -10.57
CA ARG A 239 -15.52 -17.41 -10.03
C ARG A 239 -14.36 -17.12 -9.09
N TRP A 240 -13.56 -16.08 -9.35
CA TRP A 240 -12.51 -15.68 -8.42
C TRP A 240 -13.09 -15.19 -7.10
N LEU A 241 -14.20 -14.43 -7.12
CA LEU A 241 -14.88 -13.98 -5.91
C LEU A 241 -15.52 -15.16 -5.15
N GLU A 242 -16.16 -16.09 -5.84
CA GLU A 242 -16.71 -17.30 -5.23
C GLU A 242 -15.62 -18.15 -4.55
N ASN A 243 -14.46 -18.31 -5.19
CA ASN A 243 -13.30 -18.98 -4.59
C ASN A 243 -12.79 -18.26 -3.32
N CYS A 244 -12.88 -16.92 -3.28
CA CYS A 244 -12.59 -16.17 -2.06
C CYS A 244 -13.60 -16.47 -0.95
N GLY A 245 -14.89 -16.64 -1.28
CA GLY A 245 -15.92 -17.06 -0.32
C GLY A 245 -15.59 -18.39 0.35
N ASP A 246 -15.19 -19.40 -0.43
CA ASP A 246 -14.75 -20.68 0.11
C ASP A 246 -13.54 -20.54 1.04
N PHE A 247 -12.60 -19.65 0.69
CA PHE A 247 -11.44 -19.35 1.54
C PHE A 247 -11.87 -18.72 2.86
N TYR A 248 -12.75 -17.72 2.83
CA TYR A 248 -13.27 -17.06 4.03
C TYR A 248 -14.05 -18.02 4.93
N HIS A 249 -14.92 -18.85 4.35
CA HIS A 249 -15.63 -19.88 5.11
C HIS A 249 -14.68 -20.86 5.79
N ARG A 250 -13.65 -21.34 5.10
CA ARG A 250 -12.62 -22.21 5.71
C ARG A 250 -11.82 -21.50 6.80
N ALA A 251 -11.64 -20.18 6.69
CA ALA A 251 -11.00 -19.35 7.71
C ALA A 251 -11.95 -18.98 8.87
N GLY A 252 -13.20 -19.45 8.87
CA GLY A 252 -14.18 -19.15 9.92
C GLY A 252 -14.82 -17.77 9.82
N ILE A 253 -14.68 -17.08 8.67
CA ILE A 253 -15.27 -15.78 8.41
C ILE A 253 -16.64 -15.99 7.75
N PRO A 254 -17.75 -15.50 8.32
CA PRO A 254 -19.07 -15.59 7.70
C PRO A 254 -19.10 -14.83 6.37
N VAL A 255 -19.71 -15.40 5.34
CA VAL A 255 -19.78 -14.82 4.00
C VAL A 255 -21.22 -14.49 3.65
N ILE A 256 -21.46 -13.29 3.13
CA ILE A 256 -22.72 -12.85 2.54
C ILE A 256 -22.49 -12.63 1.06
N ASN A 257 -23.25 -13.32 0.22
CA ASN A 257 -23.21 -13.13 -1.23
C ASN A 257 -24.33 -12.18 -1.64
N ASP A 258 -23.96 -11.03 -2.19
CA ASP A 258 -24.85 -10.18 -2.96
C ASP A 258 -24.72 -10.59 -4.43
N ARG A 259 -25.84 -10.91 -5.08
CA ARG A 259 -25.84 -11.37 -6.48
C ARG A 259 -26.77 -10.46 -7.25
N PHE A 260 -26.21 -9.76 -8.24
CA PHE A 260 -27.02 -8.96 -9.14
C PHE A 260 -27.94 -9.89 -9.95
N SER A 261 -29.25 -9.63 -9.87
CA SER A 261 -30.32 -10.41 -10.49
C SER A 261 -30.84 -9.78 -11.77
#